data_AF-A0A656GJY0-F1
#
_entry.id   AF-A0A656GJY0-F1
#
_cell.length_a   1.000
_cell.length_b   1.000
_cell.length_c   1.000
_cell.angle_alpha   90.00
_cell.angle_beta   90.00
_cell.angle_gamma   90.00
#
_symmetry.space_group_name_H-M   'P 1'
#
loop_
_entity.id
_entity.type
_entity.pdbx_description
1 polymer ?
#
loop_
_entity_poly.entity_id
_entity_poly.type
_entity_poly.pdbx_seq_one_letter_code
_entity_poly.pdbx_strand_id
1 'polypeptide(L)' 'PAAVILEAVQGEGGVNPAPAAWLRQIREVTRKHGILLILDEVQAGFGRTGKMFAFEHAVIIPDVVVM' A
#
# COMPACT_ATOMS: atom_id res chain seq x y z
N PRO A 1 -10.69 10.87 -10.85
CA PRO A 1 -10.91 9.61 -10.09
C PRO A 1 -10.94 9.91 -8.59
N ALA A 2 -11.63 9.10 -7.79
CA ALA A 2 -11.74 9.35 -6.34
C ALA A 2 -10.57 8.75 -5.55
N ALA A 3 -10.27 7.46 -5.77
CA ALA A 3 -9.26 6.73 -5.02
C ALA A 3 -8.60 5.63 -5.86
N VAL A 4 -7.44 5.17 -5.38
CA VAL A 4 -6.76 3.93 -5.76
C VAL A 4 -6.65 3.07 -4.51
N ILE A 5 -7.03 1.80 -4.61
CA ILE A 5 -6.93 0.81 -3.53
C ILE A 5 -6.09 -0.37 -4.00
N LEU A 6 -5.20 -0.86 -3.13
CA LEU A 6 -4.38 -2.06 -3.37
C LEU A 6 -3.83 -2.62 -2.06
N GLU A 7 -3.41 -3.88 -2.10
CA GLU A 7 -2.63 -4.52 -1.05
C GLU A 7 -1.13 -4.22 -1.24
N ALA A 8 -0.41 -3.90 -0.16
CA ALA A 8 1.06 -3.76 -0.22
C ALA A 8 1.77 -5.12 -0.43
N VAL A 9 1.14 -6.20 0.05
CA VAL A 9 1.45 -7.59 -0.29
C VAL A 9 0.14 -8.25 -0.65
N GLN A 10 -0.08 -8.56 -1.93
CA GLN A 10 -1.30 -9.21 -2.39
C GLN A 10 -1.35 -10.64 -1.86
N GLY A 11 -2.22 -10.92 -0.88
CA GLY A 11 -2.27 -12.19 -0.16
C GLY A 11 -2.86 -13.33 -1.01
N GLU A 12 -4.18 -13.33 -1.15
CA GLU A 12 -4.95 -14.38 -1.85
C GLU A 12 -4.59 -14.53 -3.34
N GLY A 13 -4.05 -13.48 -3.95
CA GLY A 13 -3.57 -13.52 -5.33
C GLY A 13 -2.18 -14.14 -5.51
N GLY A 14 -1.63 -14.82 -4.49
CA GLY A 14 -0.38 -15.59 -4.58
C GLY A 14 0.80 -15.04 -3.78
N VAL A 15 0.55 -14.25 -2.73
CA VAL A 15 1.57 -13.64 -1.87
C VAL A 15 2.60 -12.86 -2.70
N ASN A 16 2.13 -11.82 -3.40
CA ASN A 16 2.96 -10.99 -4.28
C ASN A 16 3.32 -9.67 -3.57
N PRO A 17 4.56 -9.49 -3.08
CA PRO A 17 4.98 -8.23 -2.48
C PRO A 17 5.16 -7.17 -3.57
N ALA A 18 4.51 -6.03 -3.42
CA ALA A 18 4.68 -4.93 -4.34
C ALA A 18 6.11 -4.35 -4.22
N PRO A 19 6.83 -4.14 -5.34
CA PRO A 19 8.14 -3.49 -5.28
C PRO A 19 8.03 -2.10 -4.64
N ALA A 20 8.90 -1.80 -3.68
CA ALA A 20 8.87 -0.52 -2.96
C ALA A 20 8.94 0.71 -3.89
N ALA A 21 9.70 0.61 -4.99
CA ALA A 21 9.77 1.66 -6.01
C ALA A 21 8.44 1.88 -6.73
N TRP A 22 7.69 0.82 -6.99
CA TRP A 22 6.39 0.89 -7.63
C TRP A 22 5.35 1.52 -6.70
N LEU A 23 5.31 1.14 -5.42
CA LEU A 23 4.44 1.79 -4.42
C LEU A 23 4.73 3.30 -4.29
N ARG A 24 6.01 3.71 -4.34
CA ARG A 24 6.38 5.13 -4.36
C ARG A 24 5.86 5.86 -5.60
N GLN A 25 5.96 5.26 -6.78
CA GLN A 25 5.41 5.83 -8.03
C GLN A 25 3.89 5.97 -7.95
N ILE A 26 3.19 4.98 -7.40
CA ILE A 26 1.73 5.05 -7.17
C ILE A 26 1.40 6.22 -6.23
N ARG A 27 2.12 6.39 -5.11
CA ARG A 27 1.92 7.53 -4.20
C ARG A 27 2.19 8.88 -4.86
N GLU A 28 3.21 8.97 -5.72
CA GLU A 28 3.52 10.20 -6.47
C GLU A 28 2.39 10.55 -7.42
N VAL A 29 1.91 9.59 -8.21
CA VAL A 29 0.81 9.78 -9.17
C VAL A 29 -0.48 10.14 -8.45
N THR A 30 -0.81 9.48 -7.34
CA THR A 30 -2.04 9.79 -6.59
C THR A 30 -1.98 11.19 -5.98
N ARG A 31 -0.85 11.60 -5.40
CA ARG A 31 -0.67 12.99 -4.92
C ARG A 31 -0.81 14.02 -6.04
N LYS A 32 -0.14 13.78 -7.17
CA LYS A 32 -0.15 14.71 -8.32
C LYS A 32 -1.56 15.02 -8.82
N HIS A 33 -2.48 14.05 -8.74
CA HIS A 33 -3.83 14.18 -9.27
C HIS A 33 -4.91 14.35 -8.20
N GLY A 34 -4.54 14.53 -6.92
CA GLY A 34 -5.51 14.64 -5.82
C GLY A 34 -6.36 13.38 -5.63
N ILE A 35 -5.80 12.21 -5.93
CA ILE A 35 -6.46 10.90 -5.77
C ILE A 35 -6.05 10.33 -4.41
N LEU A 36 -7.00 9.76 -3.67
CA LEU A 36 -6.70 9.09 -2.41
C LEU A 36 -5.97 7.76 -2.66
N LEU A 37 -4.94 7.48 -1.88
CA LEU A 37 -4.29 6.17 -1.81
C LEU A 37 -4.78 5.41 -0.59
N ILE A 38 -5.43 4.28 -0.82
CA ILE A 38 -5.88 3.33 0.21
C ILE A 38 -4.97 2.11 0.15
N LEU A 39 -4.35 1.76 1.27
CA LEU A 39 -3.60 0.50 1.38
C LEU A 39 -4.37 -0.49 2.25
N ASP A 40 -4.71 -1.61 1.63
CA ASP A 40 -5.32 -2.75 2.29
C ASP A 40 -4.25 -3.59 2.98
N GLU A 41 -4.27 -3.59 4.31
CA GLU A 41 -3.32 -4.27 5.17
C GLU A 41 -4.03 -5.32 6.04
N VAL A 42 -5.25 -5.77 5.68
CA VAL A 42 -6.01 -6.78 6.43
C VAL A 42 -5.19 -8.04 6.70
N GLN A 43 -4.37 -8.45 5.72
CA GLN A 43 -3.51 -9.64 5.83
C GLN A 43 -2.07 -9.33 6.23
N ALA A 44 -1.53 -8.21 5.73
CA ALA A 44 -0.12 -7.87 5.83
C ALA A 44 0.24 -6.94 7.00
N GLY A 45 -0.78 -6.37 7.66
CA GLY A 45 -0.64 -5.57 8.86
C GLY A 45 -0.23 -6.38 10.08
N PHE A 46 -0.08 -5.68 11.22
CA PHE A 46 0.31 -6.24 12.51
C PHE A 46 1.60 -7.07 12.48
N GLY A 47 2.62 -6.63 11.75
CA GLY A 47 3.95 -7.24 11.84
C GLY A 47 4.22 -8.39 10.87
N ARG A 48 3.26 -8.78 10.00
CA ARG A 48 3.44 -9.92 9.08
C ARG A 48 4.71 -9.83 8.24
N THR A 49 5.12 -8.62 7.86
CA THR A 49 6.31 -8.34 7.03
C THR A 49 7.50 -7.79 7.83
N GLY A 50 7.46 -7.84 9.16
CA GLY A 50 8.49 -7.31 10.05
C GLY A 50 8.39 -5.81 10.36
N LYS A 51 7.37 -5.13 9.82
CA LYS A 51 6.96 -3.75 10.14
C LYS A 51 5.48 -3.73 10.54
N MET A 52 5.01 -2.66 11.19
CA MET A 52 3.62 -2.59 11.66
C MET A 52 2.64 -2.74 10.49
N PHE A 53 2.95 -2.08 9.38
CA PHE A 53 2.26 -2.24 8.09
C PHE A 53 3.27 -2.49 6.98
N ALA A 54 2.92 -3.27 5.96
CA ALA A 54 3.84 -3.62 4.88
C ALA A 54 4.25 -2.41 4.02
N PHE A 55 3.36 -1.43 3.83
CA PHE A 55 3.68 -0.21 3.07
C PHE A 55 4.83 0.62 3.66
N GLU A 56 5.14 0.45 4.95
CA GLU A 56 6.24 1.16 5.62
C GLU A 56 7.60 0.78 5.03
N HIS A 57 7.73 -0.36 4.35
CA HIS A 57 8.92 -0.73 3.58
C HIS A 57 9.14 0.17 2.36
N ALA A 58 8.08 0.79 1.83
CA ALA A 58 8.17 1.74 0.72
C ALA A 58 8.43 3.19 1.17
N VAL A 59 8.38 3.47 2.49
CA VAL A 59 8.55 4.81 3.08
C VAL A 59 7.54 5.81 2.50
N ILE A 60 6.27 5.39 2.43
CA ILE A 60 5.14 6.22 2.00
C ILE A 60 4.09 6.29 3.09
N ILE A 61 3.21 7.29 2.99
CA ILE A 61 2.04 7.44 3.85
C ILE A 61 0.78 7.40 2.96
N PRO A 62 -0.09 6.38 3.09
CA PRO A 62 -1.38 6.35 2.42
C PRO A 62 -2.37 7.32 3.09
N ASP A 63 -3.48 7.60 2.42
CA ASP A 63 -4.54 8.45 2.95
C ASP A 63 -5.50 7.65 3.84
N VAL A 64 -5.64 6.35 3.59
CA VAL A 64 -6.43 5.39 4.39
C VAL A 64 -5.69 4.06 4.48
N VAL A 65 -5.81 3.38 5.63
CA VAL A 65 -5.36 2.00 5.84
C VAL A 65 -6.59 1.15 6.19
N VAL A 66 -6.74 -0.01 5.55
CA VAL A 66 -7.77 -1.01 5.90
C VAL A 66 -7.14 -2.10 6.76
N MET A 67 -7.84 -2.48 7.84
CA MET A 67 -7.40 -3.45 8.86
C MET A 67 -8.48 -4.49 9.13
#